data_AF-A0A969EPB5-F1
#
_entry.id   AF-A0A969EPB5-F1
#
_cell.length_a   1.000
_cell.length_b   1.000
_cell.length_c   1.000
_cell.angle_alpha   90.00
_cell.angle_beta   90.00
_cell.angle_gamma   90.00
#
_symmetry.space_group_name_H-M   'P 1'
#
loop_
_entity.id
_entity.type
_entity.pdbx_description
1 polymer ?
#
loop_
_entity_poly.entity_id
_entity_poly.type
_entity_poly.pdbx_seq_one_letter_code
_entity_poly.pdbx_strand_id
1 'polypeptide(L)'
;MRECIIVGVANGSRSRIGEYLPPYMTLYTRARRTPRKPEAYIGKAEWLRTRPRPIYGRAHRTVAYYQNEVQRYILRHYRSLAGRENTATIGSSMGGLFSAYIAWEHPDFAKHHAIMSPSFWISRNQEGGLETVEHFRYGEKRDIRLWLDSGTHFDGERDTRSARDALLENGYVEGKDFQYFVDRGAGHNERAWAGRLSKVFQFLFPVA
;
A
#
# COMPACT_ATOMS: atom_id res chain seq x y z
N MET A 1 20.73 -0.91 12.94
CA MET A 1 19.89 -0.04 12.08
C MET A 1 20.26 1.40 12.39
N ARG A 2 20.16 2.31 11.42
CA ARG A 2 20.30 3.75 11.71
C ARG A 2 19.19 4.19 12.68
N GLU A 3 19.44 5.23 13.46
CA GLU A 3 18.40 5.83 14.31
C GLU A 3 17.33 6.48 13.44
N CYS A 4 16.06 6.24 13.76
CA CYS A 4 14.92 6.71 12.98
C CYS A 4 13.84 7.30 13.88
N ILE A 5 13.14 8.32 13.38
CA ILE A 5 11.88 8.79 13.99
C ILE A 5 10.73 8.04 13.31
N ILE A 6 9.92 7.34 14.10
CA ILE A 6 8.70 6.68 13.63
C ILE A 6 7.52 7.60 13.87
N VAL A 7 6.81 7.95 12.80
CA VAL A 7 5.63 8.81 12.86
C VAL A 7 4.39 8.01 12.50
N GLY A 8 3.54 7.76 13.49
CA GLY A 8 2.22 7.20 13.26
C GLY A 8 1.26 8.29 12.79
N VAL A 9 0.70 8.15 11.59
CA VAL A 9 -0.28 9.10 11.05
C VAL A 9 -1.68 8.49 11.13
N ALA A 10 -2.58 9.16 11.85
CA ALA A 10 -3.97 8.75 11.92
C ALA A 10 -4.66 8.90 10.54
N ASN A 11 -5.56 7.97 10.22
CA ASN A 11 -6.42 8.08 9.05
C ASN A 11 -7.74 8.76 9.41
N GLY A 12 -8.48 9.23 8.41
CA GLY A 12 -9.79 9.87 8.56
C GLY A 12 -10.93 8.88 8.85
N SER A 13 -10.65 7.75 9.50
CA SER A 13 -11.61 6.73 9.94
C SER A 13 -12.54 6.26 8.81
N ARG A 14 -13.73 6.85 8.69
CA ARG A 14 -14.71 6.53 7.63
C ARG A 14 -14.17 6.80 6.23
N SER A 15 -13.20 7.71 6.09
CA SER A 15 -12.57 8.07 4.81
C SER A 15 -11.35 7.21 4.45
N ARG A 16 -10.87 6.36 5.38
CA ARG A 16 -9.60 5.60 5.26
C ARG A 16 -9.45 4.87 3.92
N ILE A 17 -10.52 4.22 3.45
CA ILE A 17 -10.45 3.46 2.21
C ILE A 17 -10.07 4.36 1.04
N GLY A 18 -10.75 5.50 0.90
CA GLY A 18 -10.43 6.46 -0.16
C GLY A 18 -9.07 7.12 0.04
N GLU A 19 -8.65 7.38 1.28
CA GLU A 19 -7.34 7.98 1.58
C GLU A 19 -6.16 7.12 1.13
N TYR A 20 -6.29 5.79 1.14
CA TYR A 20 -5.19 4.88 0.81
C TYR A 20 -5.29 4.33 -0.62
N LEU A 21 -6.46 4.47 -1.26
CA LEU A 21 -6.70 3.98 -2.61
C LEU A 21 -6.10 4.94 -3.65
N PRO A 22 -5.34 4.44 -4.66
CA PRO A 22 -4.76 5.26 -5.72
C PRO A 22 -5.83 6.07 -6.48
N PRO A 23 -5.53 7.30 -6.94
CA PRO A 23 -6.52 8.17 -7.59
C PRO A 23 -7.14 7.61 -8.87
N TYR A 24 -6.43 6.72 -9.56
CA TYR A 24 -6.92 6.02 -10.73
C TYR A 24 -7.87 4.85 -10.41
N MET A 25 -8.19 4.61 -9.13
CA MET A 25 -9.06 3.52 -8.71
C MET A 25 -10.36 4.00 -8.08
N THR A 26 -11.41 3.21 -8.32
CA THR A 26 -12.72 3.38 -7.69
C THR A 26 -13.16 2.04 -7.11
N LEU A 27 -13.39 2.01 -5.80
CA LEU A 27 -13.90 0.82 -5.12
C LEU A 27 -15.42 0.92 -4.97
N TYR A 28 -16.13 -0.09 -5.45
CA TYR A 28 -17.53 -0.28 -5.13
C TYR A 28 -17.62 -1.20 -3.91
N THR A 29 -18.01 -0.66 -2.76
CA THR A 29 -18.27 -1.49 -1.58
C THR A 29 -19.30 -2.55 -1.99
N ARG A 30 -19.01 -3.84 -1.82
CA ARG A 30 -19.95 -4.91 -2.20
C ARG A 30 -21.34 -4.53 -1.67
N ALA A 31 -22.27 -4.29 -2.60
CA ALA A 31 -23.67 -4.43 -2.28
C ALA A 31 -23.78 -5.82 -1.65
N ARG A 32 -24.50 -5.94 -0.52
CA ARG A 32 -25.05 -7.24 -0.09
C ARG A 32 -25.44 -8.02 -1.34
N ARG A 33 -25.05 -9.30 -1.41
CA ARG A 33 -25.43 -10.29 -2.46
C ARG A 33 -26.56 -9.71 -3.28
N THR A 34 -26.28 -9.38 -4.55
CA THR A 34 -27.23 -8.92 -5.57
C THR A 34 -28.65 -9.16 -5.11
N PRO A 35 -29.52 -8.13 -4.96
CA PRO A 35 -30.93 -8.41 -4.77
C PRO A 35 -31.30 -9.41 -5.87
N ARG A 36 -31.80 -10.58 -5.48
CA ARG A 36 -32.15 -11.70 -6.37
C ARG A 36 -33.22 -11.31 -7.41
N LYS A 37 -33.61 -10.04 -7.46
CA LYS A 37 -34.70 -9.48 -8.25
C LYS A 37 -34.16 -8.32 -9.10
N PRO A 38 -34.40 -8.31 -10.42
CA PRO A 38 -33.97 -7.24 -11.34
C PRO A 38 -34.51 -5.86 -10.94
N GLU A 39 -33.93 -4.79 -11.50
CA GLU A 39 -34.37 -3.38 -11.39
C GLU A 39 -35.88 -3.16 -11.48
N ALA A 40 -36.61 -4.07 -12.15
CA ALA A 40 -38.06 -4.05 -12.26
C ALA A 40 -38.82 -4.21 -10.92
N TYR A 41 -38.18 -4.73 -9.85
CA TYR A 41 -38.86 -5.06 -8.58
C TYR A 41 -38.63 -4.06 -7.43
N ILE A 42 -37.63 -3.20 -7.53
CA ILE A 42 -37.39 -2.12 -6.57
C ILE A 42 -37.45 -0.82 -7.37
N GLY A 43 -38.42 0.04 -7.06
CA GLY A 43 -38.64 1.27 -7.81
C GLY A 43 -37.35 2.10 -7.94
N LYS A 44 -37.19 2.83 -9.06
CA LYS A 44 -35.98 3.62 -9.40
C LYS A 44 -35.42 4.43 -8.22
N ALA A 45 -36.29 5.02 -7.39
CA ALA A 45 -35.91 5.79 -6.20
C ALA A 45 -35.28 4.93 -5.08
N GLU A 46 -35.82 3.73 -4.83
CA GLU A 46 -35.30 2.80 -3.82
C GLU A 46 -33.98 2.17 -4.26
N TRP A 47 -33.85 1.90 -5.56
CA TRP A 47 -32.61 1.42 -6.15
C TRP A 47 -31.49 2.47 -6.11
N LEU A 48 -31.79 3.75 -6.41
CA LEU A 48 -30.81 4.83 -6.27
C LEU A 48 -30.35 5.02 -4.82
N ARG A 49 -31.21 4.71 -3.83
CA ARG A 49 -30.89 4.81 -2.40
C ARG A 49 -30.07 3.64 -1.87
N THR A 50 -30.21 2.46 -2.46
CA THR A 50 -29.53 1.21 -2.05
C THR A 50 -28.27 0.92 -2.86
N ARG A 51 -28.02 1.67 -3.93
CA ARG A 51 -26.80 1.57 -4.73
C ARG A 51 -25.55 1.82 -3.87
N PRO A 52 -24.53 0.95 -3.94
CA PRO A 52 -23.26 1.20 -3.29
C PRO A 52 -22.67 2.52 -3.77
N ARG A 53 -22.26 3.38 -2.85
CA ARG A 53 -21.56 4.61 -3.23
C ARG A 53 -20.13 4.25 -3.62
N PRO A 54 -19.65 4.72 -4.78
CA PRO A 54 -18.25 4.53 -5.15
C PRO A 54 -17.36 5.25 -4.13
N ILE A 55 -16.29 4.58 -3.72
CA ILE A 55 -15.20 5.18 -2.97
C ILE A 55 -14.09 5.50 -3.97
N TYR A 56 -13.90 6.78 -4.23
CA TYR A 56 -12.85 7.28 -5.09
C TYR A 56 -11.51 7.32 -4.35
N GLY A 57 -10.45 6.93 -5.05
CA GLY A 57 -9.10 7.06 -4.54
C GLY A 57 -8.64 8.49 -4.38
N ARG A 58 -8.03 8.78 -3.24
CA ARG A 58 -7.54 10.08 -2.81
C ARG A 58 -6.12 9.99 -2.23
N ALA A 59 -5.41 8.90 -2.52
CA ALA A 59 -4.03 8.68 -2.07
C ALA A 59 -3.10 9.86 -2.32
N HIS A 60 -3.18 10.50 -3.49
CA HIS A 60 -2.42 11.72 -3.81
C HIS A 60 -2.60 12.84 -2.77
N ARG A 61 -3.78 13.02 -2.19
CA ARG A 61 -4.03 14.03 -1.14
C ARG A 61 -3.39 13.63 0.18
N THR A 62 -3.45 12.35 0.52
CA THR A 62 -2.79 11.80 1.71
C THR A 62 -1.27 11.94 1.59
N VAL A 63 -0.69 11.68 0.42
CA VAL A 63 0.74 11.91 0.17
C VAL A 63 1.09 13.39 0.29
N ALA A 64 0.28 14.29 -0.29
CA ALA A 64 0.50 15.73 -0.16
C ALA A 64 0.47 16.19 1.31
N TYR A 65 -0.41 15.63 2.14
CA TYR A 65 -0.43 15.87 3.59
C TYR A 65 0.86 15.36 4.26
N TYR A 66 1.33 14.16 3.90
CA TYR A 66 2.57 13.61 4.45
C TYR A 66 3.78 14.48 4.10
N GLN A 67 3.87 14.94 2.86
CA GLN A 67 4.96 15.79 2.37
C GLN A 67 4.92 17.20 2.97
N ASN A 68 3.77 17.87 2.86
CA ASN A 68 3.69 19.31 3.11
C ASN A 68 3.41 19.66 4.57
N GLU A 69 2.88 18.71 5.36
CA GLU A 69 2.55 18.95 6.76
C GLU A 69 3.41 18.07 7.68
N VAL A 70 3.29 16.74 7.56
CA VAL A 70 3.93 15.82 8.50
C VAL A 70 5.46 15.90 8.40
N GLN A 71 6.04 15.67 7.21
CA GLN A 71 7.49 15.70 7.02
C GLN A 71 8.06 17.08 7.36
N ARG A 72 7.39 18.16 6.93
CA ARG A 72 7.81 19.53 7.27
C ARG A 72 7.76 19.82 8.77
N TYR A 73 6.77 19.29 9.48
CA TYR A 73 6.72 19.41 10.94
C TYR A 73 7.90 18.70 11.58
N ILE A 74 8.18 17.46 11.18
CA ILE A 74 9.30 16.69 11.74
C ILE A 74 10.64 17.38 11.49
N LEU A 75 10.90 17.81 10.25
CA LEU A 75 12.15 18.48 9.88
C LEU A 75 12.37 19.81 10.60
N ARG A 76 11.30 20.49 11.06
CA ARG A 76 11.42 21.74 11.84
C ARG A 76 11.63 21.52 13.33
N HIS A 77 11.12 20.42 13.89
CA HIS A 77 11.09 20.22 15.35
C HIS A 77 12.08 19.17 15.84
N TYR A 78 12.63 18.34 14.95
CA TYR A 78 13.56 17.28 15.29
C TYR A 78 14.80 17.31 14.38
N ARG A 79 15.92 16.85 14.93
CA ARG A 79 17.16 16.66 14.15
C ARG A 79 17.01 15.41 13.29
N SER A 80 16.47 15.58 12.09
CA SER A 80 16.26 14.52 11.12
C SER A 80 16.93 14.86 9.80
N LEU A 81 17.48 13.84 9.13
CA LEU A 81 18.02 14.00 7.79
C LEU A 81 16.87 14.16 6.79
N ALA A 82 16.99 15.13 5.90
CA ALA A 82 16.01 15.38 4.84
C ALA A 82 16.23 14.49 3.61
N GLY A 83 15.27 14.52 2.69
CA GLY A 83 15.35 13.86 1.38
C GLY A 83 14.88 12.41 1.36
N ARG A 84 14.59 11.93 0.14
CA ARG A 84 14.07 10.57 -0.11
C ARG A 84 14.97 9.45 0.41
N GLU A 85 16.28 9.65 0.35
CA GLU A 85 17.30 8.70 0.84
C GLU A 85 17.17 8.42 2.35
N ASN A 86 16.58 9.34 3.10
CA ASN A 86 16.41 9.22 4.56
C ASN A 86 14.93 9.05 4.97
N THR A 87 14.03 8.90 3.99
CA THR A 87 12.59 8.81 4.23
C THR A 87 12.10 7.41 3.85
N ALA A 88 11.27 6.81 4.72
CA ALA A 88 10.61 5.55 4.46
C ALA A 88 9.09 5.62 4.65
N THR A 89 8.34 4.85 3.88
CA THR A 89 6.91 4.60 4.14
C THR A 89 6.68 3.14 4.45
N ILE A 90 6.05 2.84 5.58
CA ILE A 90 5.81 1.48 6.06
C ILE A 90 4.32 1.34 6.28
N GLY A 91 3.71 0.29 5.72
CA GLY A 91 2.29 0.05 5.87
C GLY A 91 1.92 -1.41 5.70
N SER A 92 0.89 -1.84 6.43
CA SER A 92 0.29 -3.16 6.31
C SER A 92 -1.09 -3.11 5.67
N SER A 93 -1.54 -4.21 5.04
CA SER A 93 -2.90 -4.30 4.50
C SER A 93 -3.18 -3.19 3.48
N MET A 94 -4.23 -2.39 3.66
CA MET A 94 -4.45 -1.18 2.86
C MET A 94 -3.30 -0.17 2.93
N GLY A 95 -2.61 -0.08 4.07
CA GLY A 95 -1.42 0.74 4.20
C GLY A 95 -0.26 0.19 3.36
N GLY A 96 -0.18 -1.13 3.18
CA GLY A 96 0.78 -1.76 2.28
C GLY A 96 0.50 -1.41 0.82
N LEU A 97 -0.78 -1.45 0.41
CA LEU A 97 -1.22 -0.96 -0.90
C LEU A 97 -0.87 0.53 -1.09
N PHE A 98 -1.09 1.35 -0.08
CA PHE A 98 -0.76 2.77 -0.13
C PHE A 98 0.76 3.00 -0.21
N SER A 99 1.57 2.27 0.56
CA SER A 99 3.04 2.31 0.44
C SER A 99 3.51 1.93 -0.96
N ALA A 100 2.89 0.93 -1.60
CA ALA A 100 3.18 0.56 -2.97
C ALA A 100 2.83 1.68 -3.98
N TYR A 101 1.70 2.35 -3.78
CA TYR A 101 1.33 3.54 -4.56
C TYR A 101 2.37 4.66 -4.42
N ILE A 102 2.81 4.97 -3.19
CA ILE A 102 3.84 5.99 -2.95
C ILE A 102 5.14 5.61 -3.67
N ALA A 103 5.56 4.35 -3.55
CA ALA A 103 6.81 3.88 -4.14
C ALA A 103 6.86 4.08 -5.67
N TRP A 104 5.72 3.88 -6.34
CA TRP A 104 5.68 3.95 -7.79
C TRP A 104 5.40 5.35 -8.35
N GLU A 105 4.48 6.07 -7.71
CA GLU A 105 3.92 7.33 -8.20
C GLU A 105 4.57 8.57 -7.56
N HIS A 106 5.24 8.39 -6.41
CA HIS A 106 5.91 9.47 -5.67
C HIS A 106 7.34 9.08 -5.25
N PRO A 107 8.19 8.56 -6.16
CA PRO A 107 9.53 8.12 -5.79
C PRO A 107 10.37 9.26 -5.18
N ASP A 108 10.11 10.51 -5.56
CA ASP A 108 10.84 11.69 -5.03
C ASP A 108 10.54 12.01 -3.57
N PHE A 109 9.47 11.45 -3.01
CA PHE A 109 9.14 11.62 -1.60
C PHE A 109 10.01 10.76 -0.68
N ALA A 110 10.11 9.47 -1.00
CA ALA A 110 10.73 8.46 -0.18
C ALA A 110 11.36 7.42 -1.08
N LYS A 111 12.56 6.96 -0.74
CA LYS A 111 13.23 5.88 -1.46
C LYS A 111 12.89 4.51 -0.88
N HIS A 112 12.58 4.46 0.41
CA HIS A 112 12.47 3.23 1.17
C HIS A 112 10.99 2.92 1.42
N HIS A 113 10.52 1.72 1.09
CA HIS A 113 9.12 1.36 1.34
C HIS A 113 9.00 -0.06 1.88
N ALA A 114 8.17 -0.23 2.91
CA ALA A 114 7.74 -1.54 3.38
C ALA A 114 6.27 -1.75 3.05
N ILE A 115 6.04 -2.78 2.26
CA ILE A 115 4.76 -3.24 1.76
C ILE A 115 4.47 -4.57 2.47
N MET A 116 3.75 -4.49 3.59
CA MET A 116 3.50 -5.65 4.44
C MET A 116 2.08 -6.16 4.24
N SER A 117 1.91 -7.47 4.03
CA SER A 117 0.59 -8.10 3.87
C SER A 117 -0.37 -7.29 2.97
N PRO A 118 0.05 -6.82 1.78
CA PRO A 118 -0.66 -5.79 1.04
C PRO A 118 -2.04 -6.25 0.55
N SER A 119 -3.03 -5.35 0.58
CA SER A 119 -4.36 -5.60 0.02
C SER A 119 -4.43 -5.35 -1.49
N PHE A 120 -3.52 -5.94 -2.27
CA PHE A 120 -3.48 -5.78 -3.73
C PHE A 120 -4.77 -6.27 -4.43
N TRP A 121 -5.50 -7.21 -3.84
CA TRP A 121 -6.80 -7.65 -4.34
C TRP A 121 -7.85 -6.51 -4.46
N ILE A 122 -7.66 -5.38 -3.77
CA ILE A 122 -8.50 -4.18 -3.89
C ILE A 122 -8.19 -3.44 -5.19
N SER A 123 -6.93 -3.47 -5.62
CA SER A 123 -6.46 -2.77 -6.82
C SER A 123 -6.62 -3.64 -8.06
N ARG A 124 -7.84 -3.88 -8.52
CA ARG A 124 -8.09 -4.60 -9.78
C ARG A 124 -8.37 -3.66 -10.95
N ASN A 125 -7.80 -3.98 -12.10
CA ASN A 125 -8.04 -3.29 -13.36
C ASN A 125 -9.26 -3.86 -14.10
N GLN A 126 -9.61 -3.29 -15.26
CA GLN A 126 -10.79 -3.70 -16.02
C GLN A 126 -10.72 -5.15 -16.53
N GLU A 127 -9.52 -5.67 -16.71
CA GLU A 127 -9.24 -7.05 -17.16
C GLU A 127 -9.16 -8.03 -15.97
N GLY A 128 -9.30 -7.53 -14.73
CA GLY A 128 -9.24 -8.32 -13.51
C GLY A 128 -7.83 -8.57 -12.97
N GLY A 129 -6.80 -8.06 -13.64
CA GLY A 129 -5.41 -8.04 -13.18
C GLY A 129 -5.23 -7.15 -11.95
N LEU A 130 -4.14 -7.38 -11.20
CA LEU A 130 -3.81 -6.58 -10.03
C LEU A 130 -3.05 -5.31 -10.50
N GLU A 131 -3.73 -4.18 -10.59
CA GLU A 131 -3.21 -2.92 -11.16
C GLU A 131 -1.84 -2.53 -10.57
N THR A 132 -1.69 -2.58 -9.24
CA THR A 132 -0.40 -2.26 -8.60
C THR A 132 0.71 -3.25 -8.96
N VAL A 133 0.38 -4.52 -9.19
CA VAL A 133 1.35 -5.53 -9.65
C VAL A 133 1.73 -5.29 -11.11
N GLU A 134 0.78 -4.89 -11.96
CA GLU A 134 1.06 -4.53 -13.35
C GLU A 134 1.93 -3.27 -13.45
N HIS A 135 1.73 -2.30 -12.55
CA HIS A 135 2.63 -1.16 -12.43
C HIS A 135 4.05 -1.62 -12.12
N PHE A 136 4.25 -2.52 -11.14
CA PHE A 136 5.57 -3.09 -10.86
C PHE A 136 6.17 -3.86 -12.03
N ARG A 137 5.34 -4.51 -12.84
CA ARG A 137 5.78 -5.35 -13.97
C ARG A 137 6.21 -4.53 -15.18
N TYR A 138 5.41 -3.52 -15.55
CA TYR A 138 5.54 -2.82 -16.83
C TYR A 138 5.86 -1.34 -16.71
N GLY A 139 5.76 -0.75 -15.52
CA GLY A 139 6.11 0.65 -15.32
C GLY A 139 7.61 0.89 -15.44
N GLU A 140 7.97 2.17 -15.61
CA GLU A 140 9.37 2.59 -15.61
C GLU A 140 10.03 2.24 -14.27
N LYS A 141 11.18 1.54 -14.34
CA LYS A 141 11.94 1.15 -13.16
C LYS A 141 12.31 2.39 -12.33
N ARG A 142 11.81 2.45 -11.10
CA ARG A 142 12.10 3.52 -10.12
C ARG A 142 13.33 3.20 -9.28
N ASP A 143 14.11 4.22 -8.91
CA ASP A 143 15.22 4.10 -7.94
C ASP A 143 14.69 3.99 -6.49
N ILE A 144 14.12 2.85 -6.13
CA ILE A 144 13.48 2.59 -4.84
C ILE A 144 14.06 1.34 -4.19
N ARG A 145 13.95 1.27 -2.86
CA ARG A 145 14.34 0.13 -2.04
C ARG A 145 13.11 -0.43 -1.32
N LEU A 146 12.72 -1.66 -1.64
CA LEU A 146 11.42 -2.22 -1.24
C LEU A 146 11.54 -3.43 -0.31
N TRP A 147 10.89 -3.40 0.84
CA TRP A 147 10.55 -4.60 1.59
C TRP A 147 9.14 -5.06 1.22
N LEU A 148 8.98 -6.32 0.84
CA LEU A 148 7.70 -6.92 0.46
C LEU A 148 7.47 -8.19 1.28
N ASP A 149 6.40 -8.25 2.06
CA ASP A 149 6.11 -9.46 2.85
C ASP A 149 4.64 -9.84 2.92
N SER A 150 4.42 -11.09 3.33
CA SER A 150 3.13 -11.63 3.75
C SER A 150 3.35 -12.82 4.68
N GLY A 151 2.33 -13.15 5.46
CA GLY A 151 2.19 -14.44 6.12
C GLY A 151 1.50 -15.46 5.21
N THR A 152 1.41 -16.71 5.68
CA THR A 152 0.75 -17.79 4.92
C THR A 152 -0.67 -18.09 5.38
N HIS A 153 -1.14 -17.51 6.50
CA HIS A 153 -2.47 -17.78 7.05
C HIS A 153 -3.45 -16.64 6.73
N PHE A 154 -4.17 -16.77 5.61
CA PHE A 154 -5.13 -15.78 5.11
C PHE A 154 -4.56 -14.36 4.97
N ASP A 155 -3.31 -14.25 4.50
CA ASP A 155 -2.55 -12.99 4.52
C ASP A 155 -2.06 -12.55 3.12
N GLY A 156 -2.75 -12.96 2.06
CA GLY A 156 -2.50 -12.47 0.71
C GLY A 156 -1.19 -12.95 0.06
N GLU A 157 -0.65 -14.09 0.49
CA GLU A 157 0.63 -14.62 -0.01
C GLU A 157 0.70 -14.72 -1.54
N ARG A 158 -0.39 -15.18 -2.17
CA ARG A 158 -0.43 -15.33 -3.63
C ARG A 158 -0.21 -14.00 -4.36
N ASP A 159 -0.97 -12.97 -3.98
CA ASP A 159 -0.89 -11.66 -4.62
C ASP A 159 0.48 -11.01 -4.32
N THR A 160 0.99 -11.20 -3.10
CA THR A 160 2.31 -10.70 -2.69
C THR A 160 3.44 -11.38 -3.47
N ARG A 161 3.34 -12.69 -3.71
CA ARG A 161 4.26 -13.44 -4.56
C ARG A 161 4.20 -12.94 -6.01
N SER A 162 3.02 -12.68 -6.55
CA SER A 162 2.88 -12.11 -7.90
C SER A 162 3.53 -10.72 -8.02
N ALA A 163 3.49 -9.90 -6.96
CA ALA A 163 4.22 -8.64 -6.92
C ALA A 163 5.74 -8.83 -6.90
N ARG A 164 6.25 -9.85 -6.18
CA ARG A 164 7.67 -10.23 -6.24
C ARG A 164 8.07 -10.63 -7.66
N ASP A 165 7.28 -11.46 -8.31
CA ASP A 165 7.57 -11.93 -9.66
C ASP A 165 7.54 -10.76 -10.67
N ALA A 166 6.60 -9.82 -10.52
CA ALA A 166 6.55 -8.59 -11.30
C ALA A 166 7.80 -7.72 -11.17
N LEU A 167 8.31 -7.53 -9.94
CA LEU A 167 9.55 -6.78 -9.71
C LEU A 167 10.74 -7.44 -10.41
N LEU A 168 10.87 -8.77 -10.31
CA LEU A 168 11.93 -9.52 -10.99
C LEU A 168 11.85 -9.36 -12.51
N GLU A 169 10.66 -9.46 -13.09
CA GLU A 169 10.44 -9.29 -14.53
C GLU A 169 10.74 -7.85 -15.01
N ASN A 170 10.51 -6.85 -14.17
CA ASN A 170 10.87 -5.45 -14.45
C ASN A 170 12.38 -5.16 -14.25
N GLY A 171 13.17 -6.18 -13.87
CA GLY A 171 14.61 -6.07 -13.72
C GLY A 171 15.07 -5.53 -12.37
N TYR A 172 14.22 -5.57 -11.33
CA TYR A 172 14.67 -5.37 -9.96
C TYR A 172 15.43 -6.59 -9.45
N VAL A 173 16.48 -6.35 -8.66
CA VAL A 173 17.32 -7.41 -8.10
C VAL A 173 16.98 -7.64 -6.63
N GLU A 174 16.53 -8.85 -6.27
CA GLU A 174 16.29 -9.22 -4.88
C GLU A 174 17.59 -9.19 -4.05
N GLY A 175 17.51 -8.73 -2.80
CA GLY A 175 18.65 -8.47 -1.90
C GLY A 175 19.33 -7.12 -2.14
N LYS A 176 19.13 -6.50 -3.31
CA LYS A 176 19.67 -5.18 -3.65
C LYS A 176 18.58 -4.11 -3.70
N ASP A 177 17.67 -4.23 -4.67
CA ASP A 177 16.60 -3.27 -4.92
C ASP A 177 15.36 -3.59 -4.08
N PHE A 178 15.08 -4.87 -3.82
CA PHE A 178 13.99 -5.27 -2.93
C PHE A 178 14.32 -6.54 -2.13
N GLN A 179 13.53 -6.84 -1.09
CA GLN A 179 13.58 -8.10 -0.35
C GLN A 179 12.16 -8.66 -0.23
N TYR A 180 11.98 -9.92 -0.61
CA TYR A 180 10.73 -10.65 -0.37
C TYR A 180 10.84 -11.55 0.86
N PHE A 181 9.79 -11.58 1.69
CA PHE A 181 9.75 -12.43 2.89
C PHE A 181 8.38 -13.07 3.09
N VAL A 182 8.37 -14.35 3.45
CA VAL A 182 7.16 -15.11 3.78
C VAL A 182 7.24 -15.62 5.21
N ASP A 183 6.28 -15.21 6.03
CA ASP A 183 6.18 -15.57 7.44
C ASP A 183 5.24 -16.75 7.64
N ARG A 184 5.82 -17.95 7.70
CA ARG A 184 5.05 -19.21 7.72
C ARG A 184 4.19 -19.28 8.98
N GLY A 185 2.89 -19.44 8.78
CA GLY A 185 1.88 -19.53 9.85
C GLY A 185 1.40 -18.18 10.40
N ALA A 186 2.05 -17.08 10.03
CA ALA A 186 1.58 -15.75 10.40
C ALA A 186 0.30 -15.37 9.66
N GLY A 187 -0.58 -14.64 10.34
CA GLY A 187 -1.85 -14.16 9.80
C GLY A 187 -1.92 -12.66 9.62
N HIS A 188 -3.06 -12.18 9.13
CA HIS A 188 -3.32 -10.77 8.83
C HIS A 188 -3.64 -9.95 10.10
N ASN A 189 -2.64 -9.70 10.95
CA ASN A 189 -2.82 -8.98 12.21
C ASN A 189 -1.55 -8.21 12.67
N GLU A 190 -1.75 -7.27 13.59
CA GLU A 190 -0.74 -6.36 14.11
C GLU A 190 0.43 -7.07 14.79
N ARG A 191 0.17 -8.18 15.49
CA ARG A 191 1.22 -8.96 16.16
C ARG A 191 2.19 -9.57 15.13
N ALA A 192 1.65 -10.12 14.04
CA ALA A 192 2.47 -10.65 12.95
C ALA A 192 3.29 -9.54 12.29
N TRP A 193 2.67 -8.41 11.96
CA TRP A 193 3.38 -7.28 11.34
C TRP A 193 4.49 -6.73 12.25
N ALA A 194 4.20 -6.52 13.53
CA ALA A 194 5.18 -6.05 14.50
C ALA A 194 6.38 -7.01 14.62
N GLY A 195 6.14 -8.32 14.58
CA GLY A 195 7.19 -9.34 14.60
C GLY A 195 8.18 -9.27 13.43
N ARG A 196 7.79 -8.66 12.30
CA ARG A 196 8.63 -8.52 11.11
C ARG A 196 9.37 -7.19 11.01
N LEU A 197 9.00 -6.18 11.81
CA LEU A 197 9.55 -4.82 11.71
C LEU A 197 11.07 -4.76 11.89
N SER A 198 11.66 -5.61 12.73
CA SER A 198 13.12 -5.65 12.90
C SER A 198 13.85 -5.94 11.57
N LYS A 199 13.32 -6.88 10.77
CA LYS A 199 13.85 -7.24 9.45
C LYS A 199 13.61 -6.13 8.43
N VAL A 200 12.42 -5.53 8.46
CA VAL A 200 12.07 -4.36 7.64
C VAL A 200 13.11 -3.25 7.83
N PHE A 201 13.37 -2.85 9.08
CA PHE A 201 14.28 -1.77 9.38
C PHE A 201 15.74 -2.10 9.03
N GLN A 202 16.17 -3.35 9.24
CA GLN A 202 17.50 -3.80 8.83
C GLN A 202 17.69 -3.73 7.32
N PHE A 203 16.68 -4.10 6.54
CA PHE A 203 16.77 -4.06 5.08
C PHE A 203 16.71 -2.63 4.53
N LEU A 204 15.80 -1.80 5.04
CA LEU A 204 15.59 -0.44 4.53
C LEU A 204 16.72 0.51 4.97
N PHE A 205 17.22 0.38 6.20
CA PHE A 205 18.28 1.23 6.73
C PHE A 205 19.43 0.39 7.32
N PRO A 206 20.20 -0.29 6.45
CA PRO A 206 21.36 -1.05 6.89
C PRO A 206 22.37 -0.13 7.59
N VAL A 207 23.03 -0.66 8.62
CA VAL A 207 24.22 0.00 9.17
C VAL A 207 25.31 -0.15 8.12
N ALA A 208 25.99 0.95 7.79
CA ALA A 208 27.15 0.91 6.91
C ALA A 208 28.33 0.21 7.61
#